data_AF-A0A6G0HHG7-F1
#
_entry.id   AF-A0A6G0HHG7-F1
#
_cell.length_a   1.000
_cell.length_b   1.000
_cell.length_c   1.000
_cell.angle_alpha   90.00
_cell.angle_beta   90.00
_cell.angle_gamma   90.00
#
_symmetry.space_group_name_H-M   'P 1'
#
loop_
_entity.id
_entity.type
_entity.pdbx_description
1 polymer ?
#
loop_
_entity_poly.entity_id
_entity_poly.type
_entity_poly.pdbx_seq_one_letter_code
_entity_poly.pdbx_strand_id
1 'polypeptide(L)'
;MRKSARYKLLNMAFKQVKAGTEESWVDEEVWRMELYLSAGIMALGLLSLLAVTSLPSVANAVNWREFTFIQSTLGYSALSMATVHTLLFGWDRAFDPAQYRFHLPPTFILVLILPLAVLLGRLALFVPCVARRLKQIRRGWEKSRHIRFTLPDDGCRNGLEDSQSRVRSGQ
;
A
#
# COMPACT_ATOMS: atom_id res chain seq x y z
N MET A 1 -7.58 17.56 -31.31
CA MET A 1 -8.94 17.10 -30.92
C MET A 1 -9.44 16.10 -31.97
N ARG A 2 -9.94 14.91 -31.57
CA ARG A 2 -10.47 13.92 -32.53
C ARG A 2 -11.77 14.44 -33.18
N LYS A 3 -12.02 14.08 -34.45
CA LYS A 3 -13.21 14.53 -35.20
C LYS A 3 -14.53 14.23 -34.46
N SER A 4 -14.63 13.10 -33.76
CA SER A 4 -15.82 12.71 -32.98
C SER A 4 -16.13 13.67 -31.83
N ALA A 5 -15.11 14.16 -31.13
CA ALA A 5 -15.28 15.14 -30.05
C ALA A 5 -15.78 16.48 -30.61
N ARG A 6 -15.24 16.90 -31.76
CA ARG A 6 -15.69 18.12 -32.45
C ARG A 6 -17.17 18.05 -32.83
N TYR A 7 -17.62 16.94 -33.39
CA TYR A 7 -19.04 16.77 -33.73
C TYR A 7 -19.95 16.73 -32.50
N LYS A 8 -19.50 16.13 -31.40
CA LYS A 8 -20.25 16.17 -30.13
C LYS A 8 -20.43 17.60 -29.61
N LEU A 9 -19.35 18.39 -29.59
CA LEU A 9 -19.39 19.79 -29.17
C LEU A 9 -20.35 20.62 -30.03
N LEU A 10 -20.28 20.48 -31.35
CA LEU A 10 -21.19 21.17 -32.27
C LEU A 10 -22.66 20.81 -32.02
N ASN A 11 -22.95 19.52 -31.82
CA ASN A 11 -24.32 19.07 -31.52
C ASN A 11 -24.80 19.57 -30.14
N MET A 12 -23.92 19.65 -29.14
CA MET A 12 -24.25 20.19 -27.82
C MET A 12 -24.56 21.69 -27.91
N ALA A 13 -23.71 22.46 -28.60
CA ALA A 13 -23.94 23.89 -28.82
C ALA A 13 -25.24 24.16 -29.58
N PHE A 14 -25.52 23.39 -30.65
CA PHE A 14 -26.77 23.52 -31.40
C PHE A 14 -28.00 23.23 -30.53
N LYS A 15 -27.94 22.22 -29.67
CA LYS A 15 -29.02 21.90 -28.72
C LYS A 15 -29.21 22.98 -27.67
N GLN A 16 -28.13 23.56 -27.14
CA GLN A 16 -28.18 24.63 -26.15
C GLN A 16 -28.88 25.88 -26.72
N VAL A 17 -28.51 26.29 -27.94
CA VAL A 17 -29.15 27.43 -28.63
C VAL A 17 -30.64 27.12 -28.90
N LYS A 18 -30.96 25.91 -29.38
CA LYS A 18 -32.35 25.51 -29.62
C LYS A 18 -33.20 25.49 -28.34
N ALA A 19 -32.59 25.19 -27.19
CA ALA A 19 -33.24 25.18 -25.88
C ALA A 19 -33.36 26.58 -25.26
N GLY A 20 -32.80 27.62 -25.89
CA GLY A 20 -32.84 29.00 -25.38
C GLY A 20 -32.12 29.18 -24.04
N THR A 21 -31.18 28.29 -23.70
CA THR A 21 -30.50 28.30 -22.40
C THR A 21 -29.23 29.15 -22.51
N GLU A 22 -29.22 30.31 -21.85
CA GLU A 22 -28.11 31.28 -21.90
C GLU A 22 -26.90 30.83 -21.08
N GLU A 23 -27.12 30.15 -19.95
CA GLU A 23 -26.06 29.68 -19.05
C GLU A 23 -26.09 28.16 -18.90
N SER A 24 -25.01 27.49 -19.30
CA SER A 24 -24.81 26.04 -19.14
C SER A 24 -23.71 25.71 -18.11
N TRP A 25 -23.37 26.67 -17.25
CA TRP A 25 -22.35 26.52 -16.23
C TRP A 25 -22.81 25.60 -15.11
N VAL A 26 -21.99 24.60 -14.79
CA VAL A 26 -22.22 23.67 -13.68
C VAL A 26 -20.94 23.57 -12.87
N ASP A 27 -20.88 24.25 -11.72
CA ASP A 27 -19.68 24.31 -10.87
C ASP A 27 -19.15 22.92 -10.49
N GLU A 28 -20.04 21.99 -10.17
CA GLU A 28 -19.66 20.63 -9.79
C GLU A 28 -18.90 19.89 -10.90
N GLU A 29 -19.34 20.02 -12.16
CA GLU A 29 -18.68 19.38 -13.29
C GLU A 29 -17.30 19.99 -13.58
N VAL A 30 -17.18 21.30 -13.41
CA VAL A 30 -15.93 22.04 -13.58
C VAL A 30 -14.92 21.62 -12.52
N TRP A 31 -15.30 21.71 -11.23
CA TRP A 31 -14.45 21.27 -10.13
C TRP A 31 -14.04 19.80 -10.25
N ARG A 32 -14.98 18.94 -10.67
CA ARG A 32 -14.69 17.53 -10.93
C ARG A 32 -13.64 17.36 -12.03
N MET A 33 -13.76 18.07 -13.15
CA MET A 33 -12.80 17.98 -14.25
C MET A 33 -11.41 18.48 -13.85
N GLU A 34 -11.34 19.59 -13.12
CA GLU A 34 -10.09 20.16 -12.61
C GLU A 34 -9.40 19.24 -11.59
N LEU A 35 -10.16 18.69 -10.63
CA LEU A 35 -9.64 17.72 -9.65
C LEU A 35 -9.20 16.41 -10.32
N TYR A 36 -9.98 15.91 -11.28
CA TYR A 36 -9.66 14.71 -12.04
C TYR A 36 -8.35 14.87 -12.83
N LEU A 37 -8.21 16.01 -13.53
CA LEU A 37 -7.04 16.30 -14.35
C LEU A 37 -5.78 16.50 -13.49
N SER A 38 -5.88 17.31 -12.43
CA SER A 38 -4.77 17.57 -11.51
C SER A 38 -4.30 16.30 -10.80
N ALA A 39 -5.21 15.44 -10.33
CA ALA A 39 -4.85 14.16 -9.72
C ALA A 39 -4.11 13.24 -10.70
N GLY A 40 -4.54 13.22 -11.97
CA GLY A 40 -3.89 12.45 -13.03
C GLY A 40 -2.46 12.94 -13.32
N ILE A 41 -2.26 14.25 -13.44
CA ILE A 41 -0.93 14.85 -13.65
C ILE A 41 -0.01 14.53 -12.46
N MET A 42 -0.50 14.67 -11.23
CA MET A 42 0.28 14.35 -10.03
C MET A 42 0.69 12.87 -9.99
N ALA A 43 -0.25 11.97 -10.28
CA ALA A 43 0.02 10.53 -10.30
C ALA A 43 1.08 10.17 -11.35
N LEU A 44 0.97 10.71 -12.57
CA LEU A 44 1.97 10.50 -13.63
C LEU A 44 3.32 11.10 -13.28
N GLY A 45 3.35 12.29 -12.67
CA GLY A 45 4.59 12.93 -12.21
C GLY A 45 5.30 12.08 -11.15
N LEU A 46 4.56 11.55 -10.17
CA LEU A 46 5.10 10.66 -9.16
C LEU A 46 5.59 9.34 -9.76
N LEU A 47 4.82 8.72 -10.66
CA LEU A 47 5.23 7.49 -11.36
C LEU A 47 6.48 7.71 -12.22
N SER A 48 6.61 8.87 -12.87
CA SER A 48 7.79 9.26 -13.63
C SER A 48 9.03 9.40 -12.74
N LEU A 49 8.89 10.06 -11.59
CA LEU A 49 9.95 10.16 -10.59
C LEU A 49 10.38 8.78 -10.09
N LEU A 50 9.40 7.90 -9.80
CA LEU A 50 9.66 6.51 -9.45
C LEU A 50 10.46 5.78 -10.53
N ALA A 51 10.06 5.92 -11.79
CA ALA A 51 10.73 5.29 -12.92
C ALA A 51 12.20 5.73 -13.02
N VAL A 52 12.48 7.03 -12.85
CA VAL A 52 13.86 7.55 -12.85
C VAL A 52 14.65 7.00 -11.66
N THR A 53 14.07 6.99 -10.46
CA THR A 53 14.75 6.46 -9.27
C THR A 53 15.03 4.95 -9.38
N SER A 54 14.21 4.20 -10.13
CA SER A 54 14.39 2.75 -10.32
C SER A 54 15.64 2.37 -11.13
N LEU A 55 16.29 3.34 -11.79
CA LEU A 55 17.51 3.10 -12.53
C LEU A 55 18.67 2.82 -11.56
N PRO A 56 19.46 1.75 -11.77
CA PRO A 56 20.56 1.39 -10.87
C PRO A 56 21.62 2.50 -10.77
N SER A 57 21.76 3.35 -11.79
CA SER A 57 22.66 4.50 -11.76
C SER A 57 22.27 5.56 -10.72
N VAL A 58 20.96 5.78 -10.50
CA VAL A 58 20.47 6.73 -9.48
C VAL A 58 20.42 6.05 -8.12
N ALA A 59 20.00 4.79 -8.09
CA ALA A 59 19.97 3.98 -6.86
C ALA A 59 21.37 3.78 -6.24
N ASN A 60 22.43 3.68 -7.05
CA ASN A 60 23.81 3.56 -6.57
C ASN A 60 24.41 4.89 -6.05
N ALA A 61 23.82 6.04 -6.40
CA ALA A 61 24.26 7.35 -5.91
C ALA A 61 23.63 7.73 -4.56
N VAL A 62 22.56 7.04 -4.16
CA VAL A 62 21.76 7.34 -2.96
C VAL A 62 21.92 6.20 -1.96
N ASN A 63 21.92 6.50 -0.67
CA ASN A 63 22.02 5.47 0.35
C ASN A 63 20.82 4.51 0.27
N TRP A 64 21.03 3.19 0.42
CA TRP A 64 19.96 2.18 0.26
C TRP A 64 18.73 2.44 1.14
N ARG A 65 18.94 3.05 2.32
CA ARG A 65 17.86 3.46 3.24
C ARG A 65 17.02 4.61 2.69
N GLU A 66 17.65 5.60 2.06
CA GLU A 66 16.97 6.73 1.45
C GLU A 66 16.25 6.28 0.19
N PHE A 67 16.88 5.44 -0.64
CA PHE A 67 16.25 4.86 -1.81
C PHE A 67 14.98 4.07 -1.45
N THR A 68 15.06 3.19 -0.44
CA THR A 68 13.91 2.42 0.03
C THR A 68 12.80 3.31 0.59
N PHE A 69 13.15 4.41 1.27
CA PHE A 69 12.18 5.37 1.79
C PHE A 69 11.49 6.15 0.67
N ILE A 70 12.25 6.61 -0.32
CA ILE A 70 11.78 7.32 -1.50
C ILE A 70 10.83 6.42 -2.30
N GLN A 71 11.27 5.21 -2.64
CA GLN A 71 10.47 4.28 -3.43
C GLN A 71 9.19 3.84 -2.70
N SER A 72 9.26 3.58 -1.38
CA SER A 72 8.08 3.20 -0.61
C SER A 72 7.11 4.37 -0.44
N THR A 73 7.58 5.55 -0.02
CA THR A 73 6.72 6.71 0.25
C THR A 73 6.13 7.27 -1.04
N LEU A 74 6.98 7.49 -2.05
CA LEU A 74 6.50 7.98 -3.34
C LEU A 74 5.62 6.95 -4.02
N GLY A 75 5.93 5.65 -3.93
CA GLY A 75 5.10 4.59 -4.51
C GLY A 75 3.70 4.53 -3.92
N TYR A 76 3.58 4.63 -2.59
CA TYR A 76 2.26 4.72 -1.96
C TYR A 76 1.52 6.01 -2.30
N SER A 77 2.24 7.15 -2.38
CA SER A 77 1.63 8.42 -2.78
C SER A 77 1.15 8.43 -4.24
N ALA A 78 1.90 7.79 -5.14
CA ALA A 78 1.52 7.61 -6.54
C ALA A 78 0.27 6.73 -6.64
N LEU A 79 0.23 5.64 -5.87
CA LEU A 79 -0.93 4.75 -5.79
C LEU A 79 -2.15 5.46 -5.23
N SER A 80 -2.01 6.29 -4.20
CA SER A 80 -3.13 7.06 -3.64
C SER A 80 -3.66 8.08 -4.62
N MET A 81 -2.78 8.85 -5.28
CA MET A 81 -3.21 9.83 -6.29
C MET A 81 -3.87 9.17 -7.50
N ALA A 82 -3.37 8.01 -7.95
CA ALA A 82 -4.00 7.22 -9.01
C ALA A 82 -5.37 6.65 -8.60
N THR A 83 -5.51 6.26 -7.33
CA THR A 83 -6.79 5.81 -6.76
C THR A 83 -7.79 6.96 -6.68
N VAL A 84 -7.35 8.15 -6.23
CA VAL A 84 -8.19 9.36 -6.21
C VAL A 84 -8.60 9.75 -7.63
N HIS A 85 -7.68 9.74 -8.60
CA HIS A 85 -7.98 10.03 -10.01
C HIS A 85 -9.06 9.10 -10.59
N THR A 86 -8.97 7.80 -10.30
CA THR A 86 -9.96 6.81 -10.76
C THR A 86 -11.28 6.89 -9.99
N LEU A 87 -11.25 7.24 -8.70
CA LEU A 87 -12.45 7.51 -7.89
C LEU A 87 -13.20 8.74 -8.40
N LEU A 88 -12.51 9.85 -8.70
CA LEU A 88 -13.12 11.06 -9.26
C LEU A 88 -13.75 10.80 -10.63
N PHE A 89 -13.13 9.95 -11.45
CA PHE A 89 -13.71 9.50 -12.72
C PHE A 89 -14.94 8.59 -12.52
N GLY A 90 -14.88 7.71 -11.52
CA GLY A 90 -15.90 6.71 -11.24
C GLY A 90 -17.08 7.20 -10.40
N TRP A 91 -16.97 8.33 -9.70
CA TRP A 91 -17.99 8.82 -8.77
C TRP A 91 -19.39 8.90 -9.41
N ASP A 92 -19.50 9.53 -10.58
CA ASP A 92 -20.78 9.66 -11.30
C ASP A 92 -21.25 8.33 -11.93
N ARG A 93 -20.28 7.47 -12.30
CA ARG A 93 -20.50 6.17 -12.94
C ARG A 93 -20.89 5.07 -11.95
N ALA A 94 -20.55 5.23 -10.68
CA ALA A 94 -20.79 4.26 -9.61
C ALA A 94 -22.19 4.38 -9.01
N PHE A 95 -22.82 5.56 -9.09
CA PHE A 95 -24.15 5.81 -8.54
C PHE A 95 -25.28 5.79 -9.58
N ASP A 96 -24.96 5.65 -10.87
CA ASP A 96 -25.98 5.58 -11.93
C ASP A 96 -26.44 4.11 -12.17
N PRO A 97 -27.64 3.72 -11.69
CA PRO A 97 -28.17 2.37 -11.90
C PRO A 97 -28.40 2.05 -13.39
N ALA A 98 -28.45 3.06 -14.27
CA ALA A 98 -28.64 2.88 -15.71
C ALA A 98 -27.42 2.29 -16.43
N GLN A 99 -26.24 2.32 -15.81
CA GLN A 99 -25.02 1.72 -16.37
C GLN A 99 -24.89 0.21 -16.15
N TYR A 100 -25.75 -0.38 -15.32
CA TYR A 100 -25.83 -1.82 -15.10
C TYR A 100 -26.74 -2.50 -16.13
N ARG A 101 -26.48 -2.28 -17.43
CA ARG A 101 -27.30 -2.82 -18.53
C ARG A 101 -27.39 -4.36 -18.53
N PHE A 102 -26.43 -5.06 -17.91
CA PHE A 102 -26.33 -6.54 -17.88
C PHE A 102 -25.79 -7.12 -16.56
N HIS A 103 -25.92 -6.43 -15.41
CA HIS A 103 -25.32 -6.86 -14.12
C HIS A 103 -23.79 -7.06 -14.12
N LEU A 104 -23.10 -6.77 -15.22
CA LEU A 104 -21.64 -6.81 -15.30
C LEU A 104 -21.07 -5.56 -14.62
N PRO A 105 -20.26 -5.71 -13.55
CA PRO A 105 -19.63 -4.57 -12.91
C PRO A 105 -18.74 -3.87 -13.94
N PRO A 106 -18.82 -2.54 -14.05
CA PRO A 106 -17.91 -1.78 -14.89
C PRO A 106 -16.44 -2.16 -14.62
N THR A 107 -15.64 -2.34 -15.68
CA THR A 107 -14.23 -2.78 -15.56
C THR A 107 -13.38 -1.90 -14.64
N PHE A 108 -13.77 -0.64 -14.44
CA PHE A 108 -13.11 0.26 -13.50
C PHE A 108 -13.17 -0.25 -12.05
N ILE A 109 -14.29 -0.83 -11.61
CA ILE A 109 -14.46 -1.35 -10.24
C ILE A 109 -13.48 -2.50 -10.00
N LEU A 110 -13.35 -3.41 -10.97
CA LEU A 110 -12.47 -4.56 -10.87
C LEU A 110 -11.01 -4.14 -10.69
N VAL A 111 -10.57 -3.14 -11.46
CA VAL A 111 -9.21 -2.61 -11.36
C VAL A 111 -8.99 -1.80 -10.08
N LEU A 112 -10.03 -1.17 -9.54
CA LEU A 112 -9.96 -0.33 -8.34
C LEU A 112 -9.90 -1.13 -7.03
N ILE A 113 -10.47 -2.35 -7.00
CA ILE A 113 -10.47 -3.21 -5.81
C ILE A 113 -9.04 -3.51 -5.35
N LEU A 114 -8.12 -3.79 -6.28
CA LEU A 114 -6.73 -4.11 -5.96
C LEU A 114 -5.97 -2.95 -5.27
N PRO A 115 -5.89 -1.72 -5.83
CA PRO A 115 -5.24 -0.59 -5.18
C PRO A 115 -5.94 -0.19 -3.88
N LEU A 116 -7.28 -0.29 -3.79
CA LEU A 116 -8.01 -0.07 -2.54
C LEU A 116 -7.61 -1.08 -1.47
N ALA A 117 -7.55 -2.38 -1.80
CA ALA A 117 -7.13 -3.41 -0.86
C ALA A 117 -5.69 -3.19 -0.35
N VAL A 118 -4.77 -2.76 -1.23
CA VAL A 118 -3.39 -2.44 -0.85
C VAL A 118 -3.34 -1.24 0.09
N LEU A 119 -4.10 -0.16 -0.19
CA LEU A 119 -4.17 1.02 0.66
C LEU A 119 -4.82 0.72 2.02
N LEU A 120 -5.90 -0.06 2.03
CA LEU A 120 -6.57 -0.50 3.26
C LEU A 120 -5.68 -1.40 4.11
N GLY A 121 -4.97 -2.36 3.48
CA GLY A 121 -3.99 -3.18 4.17
C GLY A 121 -2.87 -2.34 4.78
N ARG A 122 -2.40 -1.31 4.06
CA ARG A 122 -1.41 -0.37 4.57
C ARG A 122 -1.94 0.48 5.74
N LEU A 123 -3.16 0.98 5.66
CA LEU A 123 -3.82 1.72 6.74
C LEU A 123 -4.01 0.83 7.98
N ALA A 124 -4.44 -0.42 7.80
CA ALA A 124 -4.58 -1.40 8.87
C ALA A 124 -3.24 -1.68 9.56
N LEU A 125 -2.14 -1.74 8.81
CA LEU A 125 -0.78 -1.86 9.36
C LEU A 125 -0.32 -0.63 10.14
N PHE A 126 -0.81 0.58 9.83
CA PHE A 126 -0.54 1.79 10.59
C PHE A 126 -1.33 1.89 11.90
N VAL A 127 -2.42 1.13 12.05
CA VAL A 127 -3.19 1.07 13.31
C VAL A 127 -2.25 0.56 14.42
N PRO A 128 -2.12 1.28 15.56
CA PRO A 128 -1.13 0.99 16.58
C PRO A 128 -1.25 -0.43 17.16
N CYS A 129 -2.44 -1.04 17.11
CA CYS A 129 -2.69 -2.42 17.54
C CYS A 129 -1.95 -3.44 16.66
N VAL A 130 -1.99 -3.29 15.34
CA VAL A 130 -1.33 -4.19 14.38
C VAL A 130 0.16 -3.87 14.28
N ALA A 131 0.52 -2.59 14.28
CA ALA A 131 1.91 -2.14 14.26
C ALA A 131 2.71 -2.67 15.46
N ARG A 132 2.10 -2.71 16.66
CA ARG A 132 2.71 -3.29 17.87
C ARG A 132 2.93 -4.79 17.73
N ARG A 133 1.94 -5.53 17.20
CA ARG A 133 2.06 -6.97 16.93
C ARG A 133 3.12 -7.28 15.88
N LEU A 134 3.20 -6.49 14.81
CA LEU A 134 4.21 -6.64 13.77
C LEU A 134 5.62 -6.34 14.30
N LYS A 135 5.77 -5.28 15.12
CA LYS A 135 7.04 -4.93 15.77
C LYS A 135 7.46 -6.00 16.79
N GLN A 136 6.50 -6.63 17.46
CA GLN A 136 6.72 -7.79 18.33
C GLN A 136 7.25 -8.99 17.53
N ILE A 137 6.63 -9.34 16.40
CA ILE A 137 7.08 -10.43 15.52
C ILE A 137 8.48 -10.13 14.94
N ARG A 138 8.72 -8.90 14.48
CA ARG A 138 10.00 -8.49 13.86
C ARG A 138 11.17 -8.40 14.85
N ARG A 139 10.89 -8.28 16.15
CA ARG A 139 11.90 -8.35 17.23
C ARG A 139 12.18 -9.78 17.69
N GLY A 140 11.63 -10.79 17.01
CA GLY A 140 11.71 -12.18 17.44
C GLY A 140 10.82 -12.41 18.64
N TRP A 141 9.49 -12.43 18.43
CA TRP A 141 8.57 -12.89 19.48
C TRP A 141 8.75 -14.38 19.67
N GLU A 142 9.78 -14.76 20.43
CA GLU A 142 9.88 -16.05 21.06
C GLU A 142 8.84 -16.04 22.17
N LYS A 143 7.64 -16.56 21.87
CA LYS A 143 6.71 -16.99 22.92
C LYS A 143 7.54 -17.89 23.81
N SER A 144 7.88 -17.44 25.02
CA SER A 144 8.58 -18.25 26.02
C SER A 144 7.73 -19.49 26.29
N ARG A 145 7.84 -20.51 25.44
CA ARG A 145 7.90 -21.87 25.93
C ARG A 145 9.14 -21.81 26.80
N HIS A 146 8.93 -21.89 28.10
CA HIS A 146 9.89 -22.50 28.99
C HIS A 146 10.39 -23.78 28.30
N ILE A 147 11.46 -23.68 27.52
CA ILE A 147 12.37 -24.79 27.36
C ILE A 147 13.06 -24.82 28.71
N ARG A 148 12.36 -25.42 29.67
CA ARG A 148 12.95 -25.93 30.90
C ARG A 148 13.97 -26.95 30.39
N PHE A 149 15.22 -26.52 30.24
CA PHE A 149 16.34 -27.44 30.25
C PHE A 149 16.35 -28.05 31.64
N THR A 150 15.52 -29.07 31.86
CA THR A 150 15.80 -30.09 32.87
C THR A 150 17.08 -30.76 32.40
N LEU A 151 18.20 -30.27 32.90
CA LEU A 151 19.36 -31.13 33.12
C LEU A 151 18.85 -32.34 33.91
N PRO A 152 19.10 -33.58 33.46
CA PRO A 152 18.92 -34.72 34.33
C PRO A 152 20.02 -34.63 35.39
N ASP A 153 19.67 -34.10 36.55
CA ASP A 153 20.33 -34.48 37.79
C ASP A 153 19.73 -35.82 38.19
N ASP A 154 20.26 -36.90 37.63
CA ASP A 154 20.07 -38.24 38.16
C ASP A 154 21.45 -38.80 38.49
N GLY A 155 21.76 -38.74 39.79
CA GLY A 155 22.95 -39.31 40.36
C GLY A 155 22.98 -40.83 40.20
N CYS A 156 24.09 -41.32 39.63
CA CYS A 156 24.58 -42.65 39.95
C CYS A 156 25.65 -42.52 41.04
N ARG A 157 25.22 -42.68 42.30
CA ARG A 157 26.07 -43.29 43.32
C ARG A 157 26.36 -44.72 42.88
N ASN A 158 27.63 -45.13 42.82
CA ASN A 158 28.18 -46.29 43.53
C ASN A 158 29.60 -46.66 43.04
N GLY A 159 30.52 -46.79 43.99
CA GLY A 159 31.55 -47.85 43.98
C GLY A 159 32.91 -47.51 43.38
N LEU A 160 33.83 -47.05 44.23
CA LEU A 160 35.30 -47.22 44.20
C LEU A 160 35.83 -46.30 45.33
N GLU A 161 35.65 -46.66 46.59
CA GLU A 161 36.53 -47.58 47.34
C GLU A 161 38.01 -47.44 46.97
N ASP A 162 38.75 -46.98 47.97
CA ASP A 162 40.20 -47.06 48.19
C ASP A 162 41.16 -46.50 47.15
N SER A 163 41.75 -45.34 47.50
CA SER A 163 43.20 -45.24 47.73
C SER A 163 43.61 -43.79 48.02
N GLN A 164 43.33 -43.27 49.22
CA GLN A 164 43.99 -42.04 49.68
C GLN A 164 44.08 -41.96 51.21
N SER A 165 44.72 -42.96 51.81
CA SER A 165 45.25 -42.86 53.17
C SER A 165 46.72 -43.31 53.20
N ARG A 166 47.59 -42.51 52.59
CA ARG A 166 49.03 -42.56 52.92
C ARG A 166 49.67 -41.19 52.73
N VAL A 167 49.26 -40.25 53.58
CA VAL A 167 50.08 -39.09 53.95
C VAL A 167 50.09 -39.01 55.47
N ARG A 168 51.20 -39.48 56.05
CA ARG A 168 51.96 -38.75 57.07
C ARG A 168 51.34 -38.64 58.48
N SER A 169 51.63 -39.64 59.31
CA SER A 169 51.96 -39.51 60.73
C SER A 169 53.00 -40.60 61.01
N GLY A 170 54.23 -40.35 61.43
CA GLY A 170 54.60 -39.59 62.61
C GLY A 170 55.01 -40.54 63.72
N GLN A 171 56.12 -41.26 63.52
CA GLN A 171 57.08 -41.72 64.54
C GLN A 171 58.30 -42.34 63.88
#